data_AF-A0A6M0FT74-F1
#
_entry.id   AF-A0A6M0FT74-F1
#
_cell.length_a   1.000
_cell.length_b   1.000
_cell.length_c   1.000
_cell.angle_alpha   90.00
_cell.angle_beta   90.00
_cell.angle_gamma   90.00
#
_symmetry.space_group_name_H-M   'P 1'
#
loop_
_entity.id
_entity.type
_entity.pdbx_description
1 polymer ?
#
loop_
_entity_poly.entity_id
_entity_poly.type
_entity_poly.pdbx_seq_one_letter_code
_entity_poly.pdbx_strand_id
1 'polypeptide(L)' 'MVDGTERPIQRPQDQQKQKSHYSGKKKRHTRKHLILTDRERRVLVLSKAREGKVHGHSAVG' A
#
# COMPACT_ATOMS: atom_id res chain seq x y z
N MET A 1 11.72 -11.35 -5.54
CA MET A 1 11.10 -11.26 -4.21
C MET A 1 9.88 -10.35 -4.31
N VAL A 2 8.76 -10.69 -3.67
CA VAL A 2 7.58 -9.82 -3.60
C VAL A 2 7.51 -9.17 -2.24
N ASP A 3 7.37 -7.84 -2.18
CA ASP A 3 7.27 -7.08 -0.95
C ASP A 3 6.11 -6.07 -1.01
N GLY A 4 5.51 -5.80 0.15
CA GLY A 4 4.44 -4.82 0.33
C GLY A 4 4.96 -3.55 0.97
N THR A 5 4.89 -2.42 0.26
CA THR A 5 5.29 -1.11 0.77
C THR A 5 4.11 -0.19 1.05
N GLU A 6 4.24 0.69 2.05
CA GLU A 6 3.25 1.72 2.38
C GLU A 6 3.85 3.13 2.26
N ARG A 7 3.23 4.00 1.44
CA ARG A 7 3.60 5.40 1.29
C ARG A 7 2.61 6.31 2.03
N PRO A 8 3.06 7.25 2.88
CA PRO A 8 2.17 8.26 3.47
C PRO A 8 1.58 9.16 2.38
N ILE A 9 0.33 9.58 2.59
CA ILE A 9 -0.34 10.57 1.75
C ILE A 9 -0.87 11.71 2.61
N GLN A 10 -1.14 12.86 1.99
CA GLN A 10 -1.90 13.91 2.64
C GLN A 10 -3.28 13.38 3.05
N ARG A 11 -3.76 13.79 4.23
CA ARG A 11 -5.10 13.44 4.71
C ARG A 11 -6.13 13.87 3.66
N PRO A 12 -6.91 12.94 3.07
CA PRO A 12 -7.99 13.31 2.17
C PRO A 12 -9.01 14.20 2.88
N GLN A 13 -9.70 15.09 2.17
CA GLN A 13 -10.78 15.89 2.79
C GLN A 13 -12.11 15.11 2.82
N ASP A 14 -12.36 14.30 1.80
CA ASP A 14 -13.52 13.42 1.76
C ASP A 14 -13.49 12.37 2.88
N GLN A 15 -14.56 12.27 3.66
CA GLN A 15 -14.60 11.43 4.85
C GLN A 15 -14.49 9.93 4.52
N GLN A 16 -15.07 9.49 3.41
CA GLN A 16 -15.02 8.08 3.00
C GLN A 16 -13.58 7.70 2.64
N LYS A 17 -12.90 8.54 1.86
CA LYS A 17 -11.47 8.39 1.52
C LYS A 17 -10.56 8.50 2.72
N GLN A 18 -10.85 9.36 3.70
CA GLN A 18 -10.08 9.40 4.94
C GLN A 18 -10.12 8.04 5.65
N LYS A 19 -11.32 7.49 5.85
CA LYS A 19 -11.51 6.20 6.50
C LYS A 19 -10.82 5.08 5.72
N SER A 20 -10.91 5.09 4.39
CA SER A 20 -10.33 4.04 3.55
C SER A 20 -8.80 4.10 3.47
N HIS A 21 -8.21 5.29 3.53
CA HIS A 21 -6.76 5.47 3.49
C HIS A 21 -6.06 5.38 4.85
N TYR A 22 -6.79 5.44 5.97
CA TYR A 22 -6.17 5.37 7.29
C TYR A 22 -5.62 3.96 7.61
N SER A 23 -4.30 3.85 7.76
CA SER A 23 -3.62 2.62 8.17
C SER A 23 -3.50 2.59 9.69
N GLY A 24 -4.18 1.64 10.34
CA GLY A 24 -4.12 1.45 11.79
C GLY A 24 -2.70 1.08 12.26
N LYS A 25 -2.00 0.23 11.50
CA LYS A 25 -0.62 -0.18 11.81
C LYS A 25 0.36 0.99 11.76
N LYS A 26 0.25 1.86 10.74
CA LYS A 26 1.14 3.01 10.57
C LYS A 26 0.64 4.27 11.27
N LYS A 27 -0.56 4.23 11.86
CA LYS A 27 -1.26 5.37 12.51
C LYS A 27 -1.29 6.64 11.63
N ARG A 28 -1.47 6.47 10.32
CA ARG A 28 -1.48 7.57 9.33
C ARG A 28 -2.20 7.18 8.06
N HIS A 29 -2.57 8.17 7.22
CA HIS A 29 -3.15 7.91 5.91
C HIS A 29 -2.06 7.43 4.95
N THR A 30 -2.25 6.26 4.35
CA THR A 30 -1.29 5.64 3.44
C THR A 30 -1.94 5.11 2.17
N ARG A 31 -1.09 4.86 1.18
CA ARG A 31 -1.37 3.97 0.05
C ARG A 31 -0.37 2.82 0.05
N LYS A 32 -0.81 1.67 -0.42
CA LYS A 32 -0.03 0.44 -0.47
C LYS A 32 0.34 0.08 -1.90
N HIS A 33 1.52 -0.49 -2.08
CA HIS A 33 1.96 -1.07 -3.34
C HIS A 33 2.59 -2.43 -3.09
N LEU A 34 2.47 -3.32 -4.06
CA LEU A 34 3.28 -4.52 -4.16
C LEU A 34 4.43 -4.24 -5.13
N ILE A 35 5.63 -4.67 -4.75
CA ILE A 35 6.86 -4.53 -5.52
C ILE A 35 7.39 -5.93 -5.79
N LEU A 36 7.76 -6.19 -7.03
CA LEU A 36 8.59 -7.35 -7.40
C LEU A 36 10.01 -6.87 -7.65
N THR A 37 10.97 -7.47 -6.96
CA THR A 37 12.40 -7.19 -7.16
C THR A 37 13.16 -8.42 -7.63
N ASP A 38 14.25 -8.19 -8.37
CA ASP A 38 15.24 -9.22 -8.69
C ASP A 38 16.27 -9.41 -7.56
N ARG A 39 17.25 -10.28 -7.79
CA ARG A 39 18.33 -10.56 -6.81
C ARG A 39 19.26 -9.36 -6.59
N GLU A 40 19.33 -8.44 -7.56
CA GLU A 40 20.12 -7.21 -7.50
C GLU A 40 19.33 -6.03 -6.92
N ARG A 41 18.14 -6.29 -6.36
CA ARG A 41 17.23 -5.31 -5.76
C ARG A 41 16.69 -4.26 -6.74
N ARG A 42 16.71 -4.54 -8.05
CA ARG A 42 16.03 -3.70 -9.04
C ARG A 42 14.53 -3.93 -8.98
N VAL A 43 13.75 -2.86 -9.07
CA VAL A 43 12.29 -2.93 -9.13
C VAL A 43 11.88 -3.34 -10.55
N LEU A 44 11.31 -4.54 -10.68
CA LEU A 44 10.80 -5.05 -11.94
C LEU A 44 9.33 -4.67 -12.15
N VAL A 45 8.54 -4.67 -11.07
CA VAL A 45 7.10 -4.37 -11.10
C VAL A 45 6.72 -3.51 -9.91
N LEU A 46 5.84 -2.54 -10.15
CA LEU A 46 5.15 -1.75 -9.12
C LEU A 46 3.64 -1.84 -9.37
N SER A 47 2.88 -2.36 -8.40
CA SER A 47 1.42 -2.43 -8.53
C SER A 47 0.77 -1.05 -8.50
N LYS A 48 -0.47 -0.97 -8.99
CA LYS A 48 -1.34 0.19 -8.73
C LYS A 48 -1.47 0.44 -7.23
N ALA A 49 -1.60 1.71 -6.86
CA ALA A 49 -1.76 2.12 -5.48
C ALA A 49 -3.11 1.63 -4.94
N ARG A 50 -3.10 0.95 -3.79
CA ARG A 50 -4.31 0.56 -3.04
C ARG A 50 -4.42 1.33 -1.74
N GLU A 51 -5.59 1.31 -1.13
CA GLU A 51 -5.87 2.05 0.09
C GLU A 51 -5.12 1.48 1.31
N GLY A 52 -4.67 2.37 2.21
CA GLY A 52 -3.89 2.02 3.40
C GLY A 52 -4.59 1.10 4.40
N LYS A 53 -5.93 1.17 4.49
CA LYS A 53 -6.72 0.34 5.41
C LYS A 53 -6.76 -1.13 5.02
N VAL A 54 -6.64 -1.46 3.73
CA VAL A 54 -6.77 -2.84 3.25
C VAL A 54 -5.61 -3.68 3.81
N HIS A 55 -5.94 -4.65 4.66
CA HIS A 55 -4.98 -5.63 5.16
C HIS A 55 -4.92 -6.77 4.14
N GLY A 56 -3.72 -7.06 3.63
CA GLY A 56 -3.53 -8.10 2.63
C GLY A 56 -3.62 -9.49 3.25
N HIS A 57 -4.81 -10.10 3.19
CA HIS A 57 -4.93 -11.54 2.94
C HIS A 57 -5.48 -11.69 1.53
N SER A 58 -4.68 -11.34 0.53
CA SER A 58 -4.97 -11.75 -0.84
C SER A 58 -4.06 -12.95 -1.10
N ALA A 59 -4.61 -14.15 -0.85
CA ALA A 59 -4.09 -15.35 -1.48
C ALA A 59 -4.05 -15.05 -2.99
N VAL A 60 -2.85 -14.96 -3.53
CA VAL A 60 -2.64 -14.98 -4.97
C VAL A 60 -2.89 -16.43 -5.34
N GLY A 61 -4.08 -16.71 -5.89
CA GLY A 61 -4.31 -17.92 -6.68
C GLY A 61 -3.62 -17.80 -8.03
#